data_AF-A0A285TU28-F1
#
_entry.id   AF-A0A285TU28-F1
#
_cell.length_a   1.000
_cell.length_b   1.000
_cell.length_c   1.000
_cell.angle_alpha   90.00
_cell.angle_beta   90.00
_cell.angle_gamma   90.00
#
_symmetry.space_group_name_H-M   'P 1'
#
loop_
_entity.id
_entity.type
_entity.pdbx_description
1 polymer ?
#
loop_
_entity_poly.entity_id
_entity_poly.type
_entity_poly.pdbx_seq_one_letter_code
_entity_poly.pdbx_strand_id
1 'polypeptide(L)'
;MSKEKNKKIAQDTLNKIKVMQKQRNSDYYSSEKLEAIKEEPIMFNQAFQTKIEVRKEDVVQTVMKEEHPIVLNFASAKNPGGGFLNGASAQEESICRASDLYLFIKEIDEFYKNPKHLKNALYDSDIIFSKNVSLIKDSNGEDLQEKEFDVITSCAVNVTALKRNNEKELLKQTTAEMKKRIENILEVAVREQAETLILGAFGCGVFGNNPYEIKQLFMQTVKNKRYNGKFKKIIFSIYKDDRLFNIFK
;
A
#
# COMPACT_ATOMS: atom_id res chain seq x y z
N MET A 1 -19.78 2.97 -6.63
CA MET A 1 -20.73 3.18 -5.52
C MET A 1 -20.86 4.67 -5.23
N SER A 2 -22.04 5.12 -4.79
CA SER A 2 -22.24 6.52 -4.40
C SER A 2 -21.48 6.84 -3.10
N LYS A 3 -21.15 8.12 -2.89
CA LYS A 3 -20.50 8.60 -1.66
C LYS A 3 -21.30 8.21 -0.41
N GLU A 4 -22.63 8.32 -0.48
CA GLU A 4 -23.52 7.97 0.62
C GLU A 4 -23.52 6.46 0.92
N LYS A 5 -23.54 5.61 -0.12
CA LYS A 5 -23.40 4.15 0.07
C LYS A 5 -22.05 3.82 0.74
N ASN A 6 -20.96 4.46 0.30
CA ASN A 6 -19.63 4.23 0.89
C ASN A 6 -19.58 4.61 2.38
N LYS A 7 -20.22 5.72 2.79
CA LYS A 7 -20.29 6.12 4.20
C LYS A 7 -21.01 5.09 5.06
N LYS A 8 -22.16 4.60 4.57
CA LYS A 8 -22.94 3.56 5.26
C LYS A 8 -22.11 2.28 5.46
N ILE A 9 -21.43 1.82 4.41
CA ILE A 9 -20.53 0.67 4.49
C ILE A 9 -19.41 0.94 5.50
N ALA A 10 -18.75 2.11 5.44
CA ALA A 10 -17.66 2.45 6.35
C ALA A 10 -18.09 2.42 7.82
N GLN A 11 -19.28 2.96 8.12
CA GLN A 11 -19.82 2.95 9.48
C GLN A 11 -20.18 1.54 9.95
N ASP A 12 -20.79 0.73 9.08
CA ASP A 12 -21.11 -0.67 9.37
C ASP A 12 -19.83 -1.49 9.64
N THR A 13 -18.81 -1.36 8.78
CA THR A 13 -17.49 -1.96 8.98
C THR A 13 -16.90 -1.55 10.33
N LEU A 14 -16.90 -0.26 10.64
CA LEU A 14 -16.34 0.23 11.91
C LEU A 14 -17.06 -0.36 13.13
N ASN A 15 -18.39 -0.52 13.06
CA ASN A 15 -19.16 -1.13 14.14
C ASN A 15 -18.80 -2.60 14.33
N LYS A 16 -18.60 -3.35 13.24
CA LYS A 16 -18.22 -4.76 13.27
C LYS A 16 -16.81 -4.97 13.82
N ILE A 17 -15.83 -4.24 13.28
CA ILE A 17 -14.43 -4.46 13.64
C ILE A 17 -14.11 -4.06 15.10
N LYS A 18 -14.90 -3.14 15.68
CA LYS A 18 -14.78 -2.74 17.09
C LYS A 18 -15.14 -3.85 18.08
N VAL A 19 -16.06 -4.73 17.72
CA VAL A 19 -16.49 -5.85 18.59
C VAL A 19 -15.70 -7.14 18.31
N MET A 20 -14.87 -7.16 17.27
CA MET A 20 -13.98 -8.29 16.99
C MET A 20 -12.91 -8.41 18.08
N GLN A 21 -12.87 -9.58 18.73
CA GLN A 21 -11.82 -9.95 19.66
C GLN A 21 -10.58 -10.41 18.88
N LYS A 22 -9.79 -9.43 18.43
CA LYS A 22 -8.59 -9.67 17.64
C LYS A 22 -7.43 -8.83 18.16
N GLN A 23 -6.30 -9.47 18.40
CA GLN A 23 -5.06 -8.75 18.67
C GLN A 23 -4.59 -8.08 17.38
N ARG A 24 -4.28 -6.79 17.47
CA ARG A 24 -3.82 -5.99 16.34
C ARG A 24 -2.45 -5.45 16.68
N ASN A 25 -1.45 -5.97 15.98
CA ASN A 25 -0.09 -5.51 16.10
C ASN A 25 0.35 -5.03 14.72
N SER A 26 0.93 -3.83 14.69
CA SER A 26 1.58 -3.30 13.52
C SER A 26 3.01 -2.93 13.86
N ASP A 27 3.93 -3.34 13.00
CA ASP A 27 5.32 -2.94 13.11
C ASP A 27 5.54 -1.65 12.33
N TYR A 28 6.06 -0.64 13.02
CA TYR A 28 6.53 0.59 12.39
C TYR A 28 8.02 0.49 12.06
N TYR A 29 8.34 0.84 10.81
CA TYR A 29 9.70 0.91 10.32
C TYR A 29 9.98 2.33 9.83
N SER A 30 10.86 3.03 10.55
CA SER A 30 11.40 4.28 10.04
C SER A 30 12.30 4.02 8.83
N SER A 31 12.42 5.02 7.96
CA SER A 31 13.30 4.98 6.81
C SER A 31 14.76 4.70 7.18
N GLU A 32 15.21 5.14 8.36
CA GLU A 32 16.57 4.93 8.86
C GLU A 32 16.77 3.47 9.28
N LYS A 33 15.79 2.91 10.00
CA LYS A 33 15.80 1.49 10.39
C LYS A 33 15.80 0.59 9.16
N LEU A 34 15.02 0.92 8.12
CA LEU A 34 14.99 0.15 6.88
C LEU A 34 16.30 0.19 6.12
N GLU A 35 17.00 1.33 6.13
CA GLU A 35 18.30 1.42 5.48
C GLU A 35 19.34 0.55 6.20
N ALA A 36 19.36 0.57 7.53
CA ALA A 36 20.23 -0.30 8.32
C ALA A 36 19.94 -1.79 8.07
N ILE A 37 18.67 -2.17 8.02
CA ILE A 37 18.24 -3.56 7.81
C ILE A 37 18.60 -4.05 6.39
N LYS A 38 18.69 -3.17 5.37
CA LYS A 38 19.11 -3.59 4.02
C LYS A 38 20.56 -4.08 3.96
N GLU A 39 21.42 -3.72 4.90
CA GLU A 39 22.79 -4.23 4.98
C GLU A 39 22.83 -5.71 5.42
N GLU A 40 21.79 -6.19 6.09
CA GLU A 40 21.68 -7.58 6.51
C GLU A 40 21.26 -8.49 5.33
N PRO A 41 21.75 -9.74 5.31
CA PRO A 41 21.32 -10.72 4.34
C PRO A 41 19.84 -11.06 4.52
N ILE A 42 19.14 -11.19 3.40
CA ILE A 42 17.76 -11.70 3.40
C ILE A 42 17.83 -13.23 3.54
N MET A 43 17.34 -13.74 4.67
CA MET A 43 17.13 -15.17 4.87
C MET A 43 16.00 -15.63 3.95
N PHE A 44 16.32 -16.49 2.98
CA PHE A 44 15.35 -16.92 1.98
C PHE A 44 15.66 -18.31 1.47
N ASN A 45 14.72 -19.23 1.65
CA ASN A 45 14.99 -20.66 1.54
C ASN A 45 14.82 -21.21 0.12
N GLN A 46 14.09 -20.52 -0.77
CA GLN A 46 13.76 -21.05 -2.10
C GLN A 46 13.58 -19.95 -3.15
N ALA A 47 14.44 -19.91 -4.17
CA ALA A 47 14.26 -19.04 -5.32
C ALA A 47 13.02 -19.40 -6.15
N PHE A 48 12.26 -18.40 -6.56
CA PHE A 48 11.15 -18.52 -7.50
C PHE A 48 11.52 -17.96 -8.87
N GLN A 49 10.79 -18.39 -9.90
CA GLN A 49 10.64 -17.60 -11.12
C GLN A 49 9.46 -16.65 -10.92
N THR A 50 9.73 -15.40 -10.53
CA THR A 50 8.69 -14.44 -10.19
C THR A 50 7.76 -14.17 -11.38
N LYS A 51 6.48 -14.53 -11.23
CA LYS A 51 5.43 -14.21 -12.21
C LYS A 51 4.89 -12.80 -11.93
N ILE A 52 4.93 -11.93 -12.94
CA ILE A 52 4.35 -10.58 -12.85
C ILE A 52 3.05 -10.55 -13.63
N GLU A 53 1.97 -10.11 -13.00
CA GLU A 53 0.63 -10.00 -13.58
C GLU A 53 0.07 -8.60 -13.41
N VAL A 54 -0.80 -8.19 -14.33
CA VAL A 54 -1.58 -6.96 -14.23
C VAL A 54 -3.04 -7.33 -14.34
N ARG A 55 -3.84 -6.97 -13.32
CA ARG A 55 -5.25 -7.31 -13.24
C ARG A 55 -6.11 -6.06 -13.23
N LYS A 56 -7.16 -6.05 -14.05
CA LYS A 56 -8.15 -4.98 -14.12
C LYS A 56 -9.22 -5.15 -13.05
N GLU A 57 -8.78 -5.22 -11.80
CA GLU A 57 -9.59 -5.58 -10.63
C GLU A 57 -9.38 -4.57 -9.52
N ASP A 58 -10.36 -4.43 -8.64
CA ASP A 58 -10.16 -3.73 -7.37
C ASP A 58 -9.26 -4.56 -6.44
N VAL A 59 -8.50 -3.88 -5.58
CA VAL A 59 -7.55 -4.55 -4.69
C VAL A 59 -8.22 -5.58 -3.77
N VAL A 60 -9.46 -5.31 -3.32
CA VAL A 60 -10.22 -6.23 -2.45
C VAL A 60 -10.58 -7.51 -3.21
N GLN A 61 -10.98 -7.39 -4.49
CA GLN A 61 -11.22 -8.55 -5.35
C GLN A 61 -9.95 -9.37 -5.56
N THR A 62 -8.80 -8.71 -5.75
CA THR A 62 -7.52 -9.41 -5.92
C THR A 62 -7.12 -10.14 -4.63
N VAL A 63 -7.28 -9.54 -3.44
CA VAL A 63 -7.03 -10.20 -2.15
C VAL A 63 -7.89 -11.46 -2.00
N MET A 64 -9.18 -11.38 -2.32
CA MET A 64 -10.08 -12.52 -2.23
C MET A 64 -9.62 -13.73 -3.07
N LYS A 65 -8.93 -13.50 -4.19
CA LYS A 65 -8.48 -14.55 -5.13
C LYS A 65 -7.11 -15.14 -4.79
N GLU A 66 -6.39 -14.56 -3.83
CA GLU A 66 -5.00 -14.95 -3.53
C GLU A 66 -4.87 -15.59 -2.15
N GLU A 67 -4.01 -16.60 -2.02
CA GLU A 67 -3.74 -17.28 -0.75
C GLU A 67 -2.78 -16.43 0.09
N HIS A 68 -3.31 -15.81 1.15
CA HIS A 68 -2.60 -14.92 2.10
C HIS A 68 -1.60 -13.93 1.47
N PRO A 69 -2.05 -12.99 0.61
CA PRO A 69 -1.16 -12.03 -0.01
C PRO A 69 -0.70 -10.95 0.98
N ILE A 70 0.45 -10.33 0.70
CA ILE A 70 0.80 -9.01 1.26
C ILE A 70 0.34 -7.94 0.26
N VAL A 71 -0.35 -6.90 0.75
CA VAL A 71 -0.92 -5.83 -0.08
C VAL A 71 -0.31 -4.49 0.26
N LEU A 72 0.05 -3.72 -0.77
CA LEU A 72 0.43 -2.33 -0.62
C LEU A 72 -0.80 -1.41 -0.50
N ASN A 73 -1.01 -0.84 0.68
CA ASN A 73 -1.95 0.25 0.92
C ASN A 73 -1.32 1.60 0.51
N PHE A 74 -1.98 2.33 -0.40
CA PHE A 74 -1.57 3.64 -0.90
C PHE A 74 -1.98 4.73 0.09
N ALA A 75 -1.22 4.80 1.18
CA ALA A 75 -1.58 5.53 2.38
C ALA A 75 -1.70 7.05 2.15
N SER A 76 -2.63 7.66 2.86
CA SER A 76 -2.54 9.07 3.24
C SER A 76 -1.36 9.27 4.20
N ALA A 77 -0.60 10.35 4.00
CA ALA A 77 0.41 10.78 4.99
C ALA A 77 -0.20 11.27 6.32
N LYS A 78 -1.49 11.66 6.32
CA LYS A 78 -2.08 12.46 7.41
C LYS A 78 -3.25 11.81 8.12
N ASN A 79 -4.04 11.04 7.37
CA ASN A 79 -5.31 10.52 7.87
C ASN A 79 -5.30 9.00 7.74
N PRO A 80 -5.25 8.24 8.85
CA PRO A 80 -5.33 6.78 8.78
C PRO A 80 -6.62 6.34 8.09
N GLY A 81 -6.49 5.56 7.02
CA GLY A 81 -7.63 5.15 6.19
C GLY A 81 -8.17 6.25 5.27
N GLY A 82 -7.42 7.34 5.09
CA GLY A 82 -7.78 8.45 4.21
C GLY A 82 -9.13 9.05 4.54
N GLY A 83 -10.00 9.16 3.53
CA GLY A 83 -11.35 9.70 3.66
C GLY A 83 -12.45 8.64 3.80
N PHE A 84 -12.17 7.42 4.27
CA PHE A 84 -13.11 6.30 4.14
C PHE A 84 -14.45 6.53 4.85
N LEU A 85 -14.43 7.10 6.07
CA LEU A 85 -15.63 7.49 6.82
C LEU A 85 -16.43 8.61 6.13
N ASN A 86 -15.79 9.40 5.27
CA ASN A 86 -16.42 10.47 4.51
C ASN A 86 -16.94 9.98 3.14
N GLY A 87 -16.79 8.69 2.83
CA GLY A 87 -17.25 8.07 1.59
C GLY A 87 -16.33 8.26 0.38
N ALA A 88 -15.09 8.72 0.60
CA ALA A 88 -14.07 8.78 -0.46
C ALA A 88 -13.76 7.37 -0.99
N SER A 89 -13.25 7.24 -2.22
CA SER A 89 -13.20 5.96 -2.92
C SER A 89 -11.88 5.68 -3.63
N ALA A 90 -10.75 6.12 -3.06
CA ALA A 90 -9.45 5.65 -3.52
C ALA A 90 -9.14 4.27 -2.89
N GLN A 91 -7.94 3.76 -3.16
CA GLN A 91 -7.55 2.39 -2.82
C GLN A 91 -7.51 2.16 -1.30
N GLU A 92 -6.87 3.06 -0.55
CA GLU A 92 -6.83 3.00 0.93
C GLU A 92 -8.24 2.94 1.53
N GLU A 93 -9.16 3.78 1.05
CA GLU A 93 -10.53 3.76 1.56
C GLU A 93 -11.30 2.49 1.19
N SER A 94 -11.01 1.89 0.03
CA SER A 94 -11.58 0.59 -0.31
C SER A 94 -11.12 -0.51 0.64
N ILE A 95 -9.82 -0.56 0.95
CA ILE A 95 -9.28 -1.53 1.91
C ILE A 95 -9.90 -1.31 3.29
N CYS A 96 -9.87 -0.07 3.81
CA CYS A 96 -10.42 0.24 5.14
C CYS A 96 -11.94 0.07 5.26
N ARG A 97 -12.70 0.19 4.17
CA ARG A 97 -14.13 -0.16 4.17
C ARG A 97 -14.36 -1.66 4.18
N ALA A 98 -13.44 -2.44 3.66
CA ALA A 98 -13.61 -3.88 3.47
C ALA A 98 -12.96 -4.73 4.57
N SER A 99 -12.05 -4.14 5.36
CA SER A 99 -11.27 -4.85 6.37
C SER A 99 -11.20 -4.10 7.71
N ASP A 100 -10.51 -4.70 8.67
CA ASP A 100 -10.21 -4.06 9.95
C ASP A 100 -8.88 -3.27 9.98
N LEU A 101 -8.26 -3.03 8.80
CA LEU A 101 -6.99 -2.30 8.67
C LEU A 101 -6.97 -0.97 9.43
N TYR A 102 -8.08 -0.23 9.42
CA TYR A 102 -8.15 1.05 10.13
C TYR A 102 -7.76 0.95 11.60
N LEU A 103 -8.15 -0.14 12.29
CA LEU A 103 -7.80 -0.31 13.70
C LEU A 103 -6.31 -0.66 13.92
N PHE A 104 -5.63 -1.22 12.91
CA PHE A 104 -4.19 -1.46 12.96
C PHE A 104 -3.38 -0.17 12.84
N ILE A 105 -3.78 0.73 11.94
CA ILE A 105 -2.96 1.90 11.58
C ILE A 105 -3.31 3.17 12.35
N LYS A 106 -4.52 3.32 12.89
CA LYS A 106 -5.00 4.60 13.45
C LYS A 106 -4.21 5.13 14.66
N GLU A 107 -3.48 4.27 15.36
CA GLU A 107 -2.74 4.62 16.59
C GLU A 107 -1.22 4.73 16.37
N ILE A 108 -0.74 4.60 15.12
CA ILE A 108 0.68 4.69 14.79
C ILE A 108 1.09 6.15 14.59
N ASP A 109 1.26 6.85 15.72
CA ASP A 109 1.59 8.27 15.76
C ASP A 109 2.95 8.58 15.10
N GLU A 110 3.89 7.64 15.13
CA GLU A 110 5.20 7.75 14.47
C GLU A 110 5.08 7.91 12.96
N PHE A 111 4.02 7.40 12.34
CA PHE A 111 3.76 7.59 10.92
C PHE A 111 2.91 8.84 10.67
N TYR A 112 1.77 8.98 11.38
CA TYR A 112 0.77 10.00 11.06
C TYR A 112 0.99 11.37 11.71
N LYS A 113 1.78 11.45 12.78
CA LYS A 113 2.01 12.68 13.55
C LYS A 113 3.46 13.15 13.55
N ASN A 114 4.38 12.40 12.92
CA ASN A 114 5.79 12.75 12.87
C ASN A 114 6.02 14.05 12.07
N PRO A 115 6.55 15.12 12.70
CA PRO A 115 6.80 16.39 12.01
C PRO A 115 7.82 16.29 10.87
N LYS A 116 8.77 15.34 10.95
CA LYS A 116 9.75 15.08 9.88
C LYS A 116 9.06 14.51 8.66
N HIS A 117 8.18 13.51 8.85
CA HIS A 117 7.33 12.94 7.80
C HIS A 117 6.50 14.04 7.12
N LEU A 118 5.88 14.90 7.93
CA LEU A 118 4.93 15.91 7.46
C LEU A 118 5.56 17.23 6.98
N LYS A 119 6.89 17.33 7.01
CA LYS A 119 7.63 18.57 6.71
C LYS A 119 7.30 19.15 5.34
N ASN A 120 7.16 18.29 4.33
CA ASN A 120 6.80 18.68 2.96
C ASN A 120 6.09 17.52 2.25
N ALA A 121 5.71 17.75 0.99
CA ALA A 121 4.97 16.76 0.20
C ALA A 121 5.86 15.66 -0.44
N LEU A 122 7.16 15.60 -0.14
CA LEU A 122 7.93 14.37 -0.38
C LEU A 122 7.50 13.29 0.58
N TYR A 123 7.26 13.64 1.85
CA TYR A 123 7.16 12.70 2.97
C TYR A 123 8.46 11.89 3.15
N ASP A 124 8.54 11.06 4.19
CA ASP A 124 9.61 10.06 4.29
C ASP A 124 9.20 8.75 3.60
N SER A 125 10.01 7.71 3.80
CA SER A 125 9.82 6.38 3.21
C SER A 125 9.53 5.33 4.29
N ASP A 126 8.90 5.77 5.39
CA ASP A 126 8.50 4.91 6.49
C ASP A 126 7.42 3.92 6.04
N ILE A 127 7.31 2.82 6.79
CA ILE A 127 6.35 1.74 6.53
C ILE A 127 5.66 1.35 7.84
N ILE A 128 4.36 1.10 7.75
CA ILE A 128 3.64 0.31 8.74
C ILE A 128 3.37 -1.06 8.13
N PHE A 129 3.81 -2.14 8.77
CA PHE A 129 3.44 -3.49 8.42
C PHE A 129 2.34 -3.98 9.37
N SER A 130 1.22 -4.46 8.84
CA SER A 130 0.09 -4.96 9.62
C SER A 130 -0.20 -6.40 9.24
N LYS A 131 0.00 -7.31 10.20
CA LYS A 131 -0.11 -8.75 9.98
C LYS A 131 -1.52 -9.26 10.30
N ASN A 132 -2.01 -10.22 9.52
CA ASN A 132 -3.29 -10.87 9.68
C ASN A 132 -4.45 -9.86 9.74
N VAL A 133 -4.52 -8.91 8.81
CA VAL A 133 -5.68 -8.03 8.67
C VAL A 133 -6.88 -8.85 8.19
N SER A 134 -8.05 -8.65 8.80
CA SER A 134 -9.29 -9.36 8.48
C SER A 134 -10.03 -8.67 7.36
N LEU A 135 -10.11 -9.29 6.17
CA LEU A 135 -11.10 -8.92 5.17
C LEU A 135 -12.47 -9.45 5.62
N ILE A 136 -13.47 -8.58 5.72
CA ILE A 136 -14.82 -8.93 6.19
C ILE A 136 -15.93 -8.53 5.21
N LYS A 137 -15.60 -7.76 4.16
CA LYS A 137 -16.54 -7.39 3.09
C LYS A 137 -15.91 -7.46 1.72
N ASP A 138 -16.75 -7.64 0.69
CA ASP A 138 -16.35 -7.59 -0.71
C ASP A 138 -16.26 -6.14 -1.24
N SER A 139 -15.89 -5.97 -2.51
CA SER A 139 -15.82 -4.65 -3.16
C SER A 139 -17.18 -3.93 -3.31
N ASN A 140 -18.30 -4.63 -3.11
CA ASN A 140 -19.65 -4.06 -3.15
C ASN A 140 -20.16 -3.63 -1.76
N GLY A 141 -19.44 -4.01 -0.71
CA GLY A 141 -19.77 -3.76 0.70
C GLY A 141 -20.57 -4.86 1.37
N GLU A 142 -20.75 -6.00 0.71
CA GLU A 142 -21.47 -7.17 1.23
C GLU A 142 -20.54 -7.96 2.15
N ASP A 143 -21.10 -8.56 3.20
CA ASP A 143 -20.33 -9.36 4.15
C ASP A 143 -19.78 -10.63 3.52
N LEU A 144 -18.61 -11.07 3.98
CA LEU A 144 -18.00 -12.33 3.58
C LEU A 144 -17.48 -13.11 4.78
N GLN A 145 -17.22 -14.41 4.55
CA GLN A 145 -16.45 -15.21 5.50
C GLN A 145 -15.04 -14.61 5.62
N GLU A 146 -14.64 -14.31 6.86
CA GLU A 146 -13.38 -13.66 7.15
C GLU A 146 -12.19 -14.33 6.45
N LYS A 147 -11.35 -13.51 5.83
CA LYS A 147 -10.11 -13.93 5.18
C LYS A 147 -8.97 -13.03 5.62
N GLU A 148 -7.87 -13.63 6.05
CA GLU A 148 -6.68 -12.90 6.46
C GLU A 148 -5.76 -12.57 5.28
N PHE A 149 -5.09 -11.44 5.40
CA PHE A 149 -4.03 -10.97 4.51
C PHE A 149 -3.14 -9.98 5.26
N ASP A 150 -1.94 -9.70 4.75
CA ASP A 150 -1.05 -8.74 5.37
C ASP A 150 -1.02 -7.42 4.58
N VAL A 151 -0.68 -6.32 5.24
CA VAL A 151 -0.69 -4.99 4.63
C VAL A 151 0.60 -4.23 4.91
N ILE A 152 1.23 -3.76 3.85
CA ILE A 152 2.27 -2.73 3.88
C ILE A 152 1.57 -1.39 3.62
N THR A 153 1.60 -0.49 4.58
CA THR A 153 1.09 0.89 4.45
C THR A 153 2.26 1.82 4.23
N SER A 154 2.27 2.50 3.07
CA SER A 154 3.31 3.48 2.71
C SER A 154 2.70 4.64 1.92
N CYS A 155 3.19 5.85 2.16
CA CYS A 155 2.73 7.06 1.49
C CYS A 155 3.65 7.42 0.31
N ALA A 156 3.09 7.55 -0.89
CA ALA A 156 3.84 8.05 -2.05
C ALA A 156 4.11 9.57 -1.94
N VAL A 157 5.10 10.05 -2.69
CA VAL A 157 5.31 11.51 -2.89
C VAL A 157 4.04 12.13 -3.45
N ASN A 158 3.64 13.29 -2.91
CA ASN A 158 2.55 14.08 -3.48
C ASN A 158 3.07 15.15 -4.45
N VAL A 159 3.36 14.71 -5.68
CA VAL A 159 3.85 15.56 -6.79
C VAL A 159 2.88 16.69 -7.10
N THR A 160 1.57 16.45 -7.03
CA THR A 160 0.55 17.47 -7.21
C THR A 160 0.70 18.62 -6.21
N ALA A 161 0.93 18.31 -4.93
CA ALA A 161 1.14 19.33 -3.91
C ALA A 161 2.46 20.08 -4.11
N LEU A 162 3.56 19.38 -4.41
CA LEU A 162 4.86 20.03 -4.71
C LEU A 162 4.75 21.01 -5.89
N LYS A 163 4.05 20.64 -6.96
CA LYS A 163 3.78 21.52 -8.11
C LYS A 163 2.95 22.73 -7.71
N ARG A 164 1.85 22.52 -6.97
CA ARG A 164 0.99 23.60 -6.50
C ARG A 164 1.73 24.60 -5.60
N ASN A 165 2.67 24.11 -4.79
CA ASN A 165 3.48 24.93 -3.89
C ASN A 165 4.73 25.55 -4.57
N ASN A 166 4.94 25.32 -5.88
CA ASN A 166 6.12 25.77 -6.63
C ASN A 166 7.47 25.26 -6.06
N GLU A 167 7.49 24.07 -5.46
CA GLU A 167 8.68 23.48 -4.82
C GLU A 167 9.61 22.79 -5.84
N LYS A 168 10.20 23.58 -6.75
CA LYS A 168 10.99 23.07 -7.90
C LYS A 168 12.17 22.17 -7.51
N GLU A 169 12.90 22.48 -6.45
CA GLU A 169 14.03 21.65 -6.02
C GLU A 169 13.60 20.31 -5.40
N LEU A 170 12.45 20.28 -4.72
CA LEU A 170 11.88 19.03 -4.21
C LEU A 170 11.32 18.18 -5.36
N LEU A 171 10.76 18.80 -6.40
CA LEU A 171 10.30 18.08 -7.59
C LEU A 171 11.41 17.29 -8.29
N LYS A 172 12.67 17.72 -8.20
CA LYS A 172 13.82 16.98 -8.75
C LYS A 172 14.16 15.72 -7.94
N GLN A 173 13.70 15.63 -6.70
CA GLN A 173 14.00 14.52 -5.77
C GLN A 173 12.96 13.40 -5.85
N THR A 174 11.81 13.62 -6.51
CA THR A 174 10.65 12.71 -6.44
C THR A 174 10.98 11.31 -6.94
N THR A 175 11.74 11.18 -8.02
CA THR A 175 12.14 9.89 -8.58
C THR A 175 13.02 9.10 -7.60
N ALA A 176 14.02 9.75 -7.00
CA ALA A 176 14.91 9.11 -6.04
C ALA A 176 14.15 8.68 -4.78
N GLU A 177 13.27 9.55 -4.27
CA GLU A 177 12.44 9.27 -3.10
C GLU A 177 11.43 8.14 -3.37
N MET A 178 10.81 8.10 -4.55
CA MET A 178 9.92 6.99 -4.94
C MET A 178 10.68 5.68 -5.12
N LYS A 179 11.89 5.71 -5.69
CA LYS A 179 12.77 4.53 -5.79
C LYS A 179 13.06 3.95 -4.40
N LYS A 180 13.49 4.80 -3.46
CA LYS A 180 13.76 4.42 -2.07
C LYS A 180 12.54 3.80 -1.39
N ARG A 181 11.34 4.38 -1.57
CA ARG A 181 10.09 3.79 -1.06
C ARG A 181 9.80 2.43 -1.65
N ILE A 182 9.95 2.26 -2.96
CA ILE A 182 9.71 0.98 -3.62
C ILE A 182 10.68 -0.08 -3.11
N GLU A 183 11.96 0.26 -2.91
CA GLU A 183 12.94 -0.62 -2.29
C GLU A 183 12.53 -1.00 -0.87
N ASN A 184 12.10 -0.04 -0.04
CA ASN A 184 11.61 -0.29 1.31
C ASN A 184 10.38 -1.22 1.33
N ILE A 185 9.43 -1.02 0.41
CA ILE A 185 8.24 -1.86 0.29
C ILE A 185 8.62 -3.30 -0.04
N LEU A 186 9.53 -3.50 -1.00
CA LEU A 186 9.99 -4.84 -1.35
C LEU A 186 10.85 -5.46 -0.25
N GLU A 187 11.65 -4.67 0.46
CA GLU A 187 12.44 -5.14 1.60
C GLU A 187 11.55 -5.72 2.70
N VAL A 188 10.53 -4.98 3.13
CA VAL A 188 9.56 -5.46 4.13
C VAL A 188 8.83 -6.70 3.61
N ALA A 189 8.33 -6.66 2.37
CA ALA A 189 7.59 -7.80 1.81
C ALA A 189 8.42 -9.09 1.76
N VAL A 190 9.71 -9.02 1.38
CA VAL A 190 10.56 -10.22 1.34
C VAL A 190 10.91 -10.70 2.75
N ARG A 191 11.14 -9.81 3.71
CA ARG A 191 11.45 -10.19 5.10
C ARG A 191 10.26 -10.83 5.81
N GLU A 192 9.06 -10.39 5.48
CA GLU A 192 7.81 -11.01 5.90
C GLU A 192 7.45 -12.24 5.04
N GLN A 193 8.37 -12.71 4.20
CA GLN A 193 8.27 -13.95 3.41
C GLN A 193 7.05 -13.98 2.48
N ALA A 194 6.69 -12.83 1.90
CA ALA A 194 5.60 -12.75 0.95
C ALA A 194 5.84 -13.64 -0.28
N GLU A 195 4.98 -14.66 -0.49
CA GLU A 195 4.96 -15.37 -1.77
C GLU A 195 4.23 -14.55 -2.85
N THR A 196 3.09 -13.95 -2.48
CA THR A 196 2.25 -13.13 -3.35
C THR A 196 2.20 -11.69 -2.85
N LEU A 197 2.66 -10.76 -3.68
CA LEU A 197 2.64 -9.33 -3.40
C LEU A 197 1.65 -8.61 -4.33
N ILE A 198 0.66 -7.93 -3.76
CA ILE A 198 -0.31 -7.12 -4.50
C ILE A 198 0.11 -5.65 -4.44
N LEU A 199 0.44 -5.12 -5.60
CA LEU A 199 0.83 -3.73 -5.87
C LEU A 199 -0.23 -3.04 -6.74
N GLY A 200 0.12 -1.89 -7.30
CA GLY A 200 -0.66 -1.19 -8.31
C GLY A 200 0.01 0.11 -8.72
N ALA A 201 -0.78 1.05 -9.25
CA ALA A 201 -0.28 2.35 -9.71
C ALA A 201 -0.01 3.32 -8.53
N PHE A 202 0.97 2.98 -7.69
CA PHE A 202 1.29 3.68 -6.44
C PHE A 202 1.55 5.17 -6.67
N GLY A 203 0.77 6.04 -6.02
CA GLY A 203 0.91 7.50 -6.14
C GLY A 203 0.50 8.10 -7.49
N CYS A 204 0.00 7.33 -8.46
CA CYS A 204 -0.31 7.80 -9.81
C CYS A 204 -1.69 8.44 -9.97
N GLY A 205 -2.51 8.41 -8.92
CA GLY A 205 -3.82 9.07 -8.85
C GLY A 205 -3.70 10.53 -8.39
N VAL A 206 -4.38 10.88 -7.29
CA VAL A 206 -4.41 12.24 -6.72
C VAL A 206 -3.01 12.84 -6.50
N PHE A 207 -2.03 12.01 -6.14
CA PHE A 207 -0.66 12.44 -5.88
C PHE A 207 0.15 12.75 -7.15
N GLY A 208 -0.32 12.34 -8.33
CA GLY A 208 0.21 12.83 -9.61
C GLY A 208 1.60 12.32 -10.00
N ASN A 209 2.05 11.19 -9.47
CA ASN A 209 3.29 10.54 -9.93
C ASN A 209 3.13 10.05 -11.37
N ASN A 210 4.24 10.07 -12.14
CA ASN A 210 4.24 9.58 -13.51
C ASN A 210 4.12 8.04 -13.53
N PRO A 211 3.04 7.46 -14.09
CA PRO A 211 2.84 6.01 -14.07
C PRO A 211 3.88 5.21 -14.85
N TYR A 212 4.47 5.77 -15.91
CA TYR A 212 5.56 5.12 -16.63
C TYR A 212 6.80 4.97 -15.76
N GLU A 213 7.12 6.02 -15.01
CA GLU A 213 8.24 6.05 -14.08
C GLU A 213 8.02 5.07 -12.91
N ILE A 214 6.84 5.10 -12.29
CA ILE A 214 6.51 4.17 -11.20
C ILE A 214 6.55 2.71 -11.67
N LYS A 215 5.99 2.39 -12.86
CA LYS A 215 6.12 1.05 -13.45
C LYS A 215 7.59 0.68 -13.62
N GLN A 216 8.39 1.56 -14.21
CA GLN A 216 9.80 1.30 -14.46
C GLN A 216 10.57 1.07 -13.17
N LEU A 217 10.35 1.87 -12.13
CA LEU A 217 10.98 1.72 -10.83
C LEU A 217 10.64 0.36 -10.20
N PHE A 218 9.36 -0.04 -10.15
CA PHE A 218 9.00 -1.37 -9.65
C PHE A 218 9.67 -2.48 -10.47
N MET A 219 9.64 -2.41 -11.80
CA MET A 219 10.23 -3.44 -12.66
C MET A 219 11.75 -3.56 -12.49
N GLN A 220 12.44 -2.43 -12.33
CA GLN A 220 13.88 -2.41 -12.08
C GLN A 220 14.21 -2.95 -10.69
N THR A 221 13.47 -2.52 -9.66
CA THR A 221 13.73 -2.95 -8.28
C THR A 221 13.45 -4.43 -8.09
N VAL A 222 12.33 -4.96 -8.60
CA VAL A 222 12.03 -6.40 -8.54
C VAL A 222 13.12 -7.26 -9.19
N LYS A 223 13.74 -6.77 -10.28
CA LYS A 223 14.81 -7.47 -11.00
C LYS A 223 16.20 -7.25 -10.39
N ASN A 224 16.35 -6.39 -9.40
CA ASN A 224 17.61 -6.23 -8.67
C ASN A 224 17.99 -7.57 -8.02
N LYS A 225 19.29 -7.90 -8.01
CA LYS A 225 19.86 -9.07 -7.33
C LYS A 225 19.31 -9.29 -5.92
N ARG A 226 18.98 -8.21 -5.19
CA ARG A 226 18.43 -8.29 -3.82
C ARG A 226 17.04 -8.96 -3.77
N TYR A 227 16.16 -8.67 -4.73
CA TYR A 227 14.74 -9.07 -4.71
C TYR A 227 14.37 -10.06 -5.82
N ASN A 228 15.24 -10.26 -6.81
CA ASN A 228 14.99 -11.15 -7.92
C ASN A 228 14.76 -12.59 -7.43
N GLY A 229 13.65 -13.19 -7.87
CA GLY A 229 13.25 -14.53 -7.48
C GLY A 229 12.82 -14.68 -6.02
N LYS A 230 12.55 -13.58 -5.30
CA LYS A 230 12.08 -13.62 -3.90
C LYS A 230 10.56 -13.73 -3.75
N PHE A 231 9.82 -13.48 -4.82
CA PHE A 231 8.37 -13.61 -4.85
C PHE A 231 7.98 -14.68 -5.85
N LYS A 232 7.00 -15.51 -5.50
CA LYS A 232 6.34 -16.41 -6.45
C LYS A 232 5.56 -15.59 -7.47
N LYS A 233 4.85 -14.56 -7.00
CA LYS A 233 3.95 -13.76 -7.82
C LYS A 233 3.84 -12.32 -7.35
N ILE A 234 3.85 -11.38 -8.29
CA ILE A 234 3.59 -9.96 -8.06
C ILE A 234 2.42 -9.54 -8.95
N ILE A 235 1.39 -8.93 -8.37
CA ILE A 235 0.16 -8.55 -9.07
C ILE A 235 -0.02 -7.04 -8.98
N PHE A 236 -0.04 -6.36 -10.12
CA PHE A 236 -0.48 -4.97 -10.20
C PHE A 236 -1.99 -4.93 -10.37
N SER A 237 -2.72 -4.67 -9.28
CA SER A 237 -4.18 -4.53 -9.28
C SER A 237 -4.54 -3.07 -9.58
N ILE A 238 -5.11 -2.82 -10.77
CA ILE A 238 -5.42 -1.47 -11.26
C ILE A 238 -6.87 -1.41 -11.73
N TYR A 239 -7.67 -0.69 -10.98
CA TYR A 239 -9.11 -0.54 -11.21
C TYR A 239 -9.46 0.87 -11.70
N LYS A 240 -10.56 0.98 -12.46
CA LYS A 240 -11.21 2.21 -12.95
C LYS A 240 -10.43 3.11 -13.92
N ASP A 241 -9.10 3.08 -13.95
CA ASP A 241 -8.30 3.89 -14.88
C ASP A 241 -7.69 3.00 -15.97
N ASP A 242 -8.35 2.96 -17.12
CA ASP A 242 -7.93 2.15 -18.27
C ASP A 242 -6.58 2.58 -18.83
N ARG A 243 -6.24 3.87 -18.72
CA ARG A 243 -4.93 4.37 -19.11
C ARG A 243 -3.86 3.82 -18.17
N LEU A 244 -4.06 3.87 -16.85
CA LEU A 244 -3.11 3.27 -15.90
C LEU A 244 -2.98 1.75 -16.11
N PHE A 245 -4.10 1.05 -16.31
CA PHE A 245 -4.08 -0.38 -16.60
C PHE A 245 -3.24 -0.70 -17.85
N ASN A 246 -3.46 0.03 -18.95
CA ASN A 246 -2.70 -0.15 -20.19
C ASN A 246 -1.23 0.22 -20.05
N ILE A 247 -0.88 1.21 -19.24
CA ILE A 247 0.52 1.55 -18.97
C ILE A 247 1.23 0.42 -18.25
N PHE A 248 0.58 -0.21 -17.27
CA PHE A 248 1.19 -1.26 -16.46
C PHE A 248 1.21 -2.63 -17.14
N LYS A 249 0.24 -2.93 -18.00
CA LYS A 249 0.19 -4.13 -18.86
C LYS A 249 1.49 -4.31 -19.65
#